data_AF-A0A7V8QX58-F1
#
_entry.id   AF-A0A7V8QX58-F1
#
_cell.length_a   1.000
_cell.length_b   1.000
_cell.length_c   1.000
_cell.angle_alpha   90.00
_cell.angle_beta   90.00
_cell.angle_gamma   90.00
#
_symmetry.space_group_name_H-M   'P 1'
#
loop_
_entity.id
_entity.type
_entity.pdbx_description
1 polymer ?
#
loop_
_entity_poly.entity_id
_entity_poly.type
_entity_poly.pdbx_seq_one_letter_code
_entity_poly.pdbx_strand_id
1 'polypeptide(L)'
;MSEQTADSLSEAHVHSGKVMTVTGPVSADALGVTLMHEHILNDCRCWWHAPKTPERQYLAESFVCMEILGELRQDPFVNKHNITLDDEHLAVAELKDFATAGGRTVVEPTCKGIGRDPLALRRISEASGLNIVMGAGYYLGSSHPEGVAAMSVDDIALEIVREAREGVDGTGVRIGLIGEIGVSSDFTAEEEKSLRGAARAQVLTGLPLMVHLPGWFRLGHRVLDVVAQEGADLRHTVLCHMNPSHDDIAYQSELAERGAFIEYDMIGMDFFYADQQVQCPSDEEAARAIVRLVETGYLDRILLSHDVFLKMMLTHYGGNGYAYILRHFLPRLQRHGLDRTVLDEMMRSNPRRVFHAGG
;
A
#
# COMPACT_ATOMS: atom_id res chain seq x y z
N MET A 1 7.85 2.20 29.70
CA MET A 1 7.36 0.95 29.11
C MET A 1 6.98 0.01 30.23
N SER A 2 5.70 -0.34 30.35
CA SER A 2 5.24 -1.36 31.30
C SER A 2 5.70 -2.75 30.86
N GLU A 3 5.83 -3.72 31.77
CA GLU A 3 6.24 -5.11 31.44
C GLU A 3 5.37 -5.76 30.35
N GLN A 4 4.09 -5.39 30.22
CA GLN A 4 3.20 -5.85 29.14
C GLN A 4 3.62 -5.38 27.73
N THR A 5 4.28 -4.24 27.60
CA THR A 5 4.71 -3.70 26.29
C THR A 5 5.96 -4.40 25.74
N ALA A 6 6.89 -4.83 26.61
CA ALA A 6 8.11 -5.50 26.16
C ALA A 6 7.82 -6.90 25.58
N ASP A 7 6.81 -7.59 26.10
CA ASP A 7 6.41 -8.90 25.59
C ASP A 7 5.53 -8.80 24.32
N SER A 8 5.11 -7.60 23.89
CA SER A 8 4.24 -7.44 22.71
C SER A 8 5.00 -7.04 21.43
N LEU A 9 6.28 -6.66 21.55
CA LEU A 9 7.09 -6.22 20.41
C LEU A 9 7.27 -7.33 19.37
N SER A 10 7.17 -6.96 18.09
CA SER A 10 7.57 -7.82 16.99
C SER A 10 9.08 -8.02 16.99
N GLU A 11 9.57 -9.18 16.57
CA GLU A 11 11.01 -9.41 16.35
C GLU A 11 11.63 -8.40 15.36
N ALA A 12 10.79 -7.84 14.49
CA ALA A 12 11.16 -6.87 13.47
C ALA A 12 10.56 -5.47 13.71
N HIS A 13 10.40 -5.07 14.98
CA HIS A 13 9.98 -3.71 15.32
C HIS A 13 10.98 -2.66 14.76
N VAL A 14 10.57 -1.39 14.61
CA VAL A 14 11.37 -0.36 13.91
C VAL A 14 12.75 -0.04 14.52
N HIS A 15 13.00 -0.45 15.76
CA HIS A 15 14.30 -0.31 16.43
C HIS A 15 15.15 -1.60 16.41
N SER A 16 14.69 -2.67 15.75
CA SER A 16 15.36 -3.98 15.74
C SER A 16 16.49 -4.09 14.70
N GLY A 17 16.49 -3.22 13.68
CA GLY A 17 17.36 -3.34 12.50
C GLY A 17 16.95 -4.49 11.55
N LYS A 18 15.78 -5.09 11.76
CA LYS A 18 15.21 -6.17 10.95
C LYS A 18 13.87 -5.76 10.34
N VAL A 19 13.48 -6.45 9.27
CA VAL A 19 12.15 -6.37 8.65
C VAL A 19 11.60 -7.77 8.51
N MET A 20 10.35 -7.98 8.94
CA MET A 20 9.69 -9.28 8.81
C MET A 20 9.19 -9.46 7.37
N THR A 21 9.65 -10.51 6.72
CA THR A 21 9.14 -10.96 5.42
C THR A 21 8.35 -12.26 5.60
N VAL A 22 7.62 -12.68 4.57
CA VAL A 22 6.85 -13.94 4.59
C VAL A 22 7.70 -15.21 4.72
N THR A 23 9.02 -15.10 4.46
CA THR A 23 10.02 -16.16 4.64
C THR A 23 10.86 -15.98 5.92
N GLY A 24 10.59 -14.95 6.73
CA GLY A 24 11.27 -14.65 7.99
C GLY A 24 11.93 -13.27 8.03
N PRO A 25 12.60 -12.93 9.15
CA PRO A 25 13.24 -11.63 9.30
C PRO A 25 14.48 -11.50 8.42
N VAL A 26 14.61 -10.37 7.73
CA VAL A 26 15.83 -9.93 7.02
C VAL A 26 16.39 -8.67 7.66
N SER A 27 17.66 -8.34 7.44
CA SER A 27 18.20 -7.03 7.85
C SER A 27 17.50 -5.91 7.10
N ALA A 28 17.25 -4.77 7.74
CA ALA A 28 16.73 -3.57 7.08
C ALA A 28 17.64 -3.09 5.92
N ASP A 29 18.94 -3.38 5.99
CA ASP A 29 19.90 -3.07 4.92
C ASP A 29 19.72 -3.98 3.69
N ALA A 30 19.04 -5.12 3.86
CA ALA A 30 18.78 -6.08 2.79
C ALA A 30 17.50 -5.76 1.98
N LEU A 31 16.74 -4.72 2.35
CA LEU A 31 15.53 -4.32 1.62
C LEU A 31 15.84 -3.94 0.16
N GLY A 32 16.96 -3.24 -0.07
CA GLY A 32 17.36 -2.83 -1.41
C GLY A 32 16.36 -1.87 -2.07
N VAL A 33 16.14 -2.05 -3.38
CA VAL A 33 15.10 -1.31 -4.11
C VAL A 33 13.74 -1.90 -3.75
N THR A 34 12.86 -1.07 -3.22
CA THR A 34 11.59 -1.50 -2.65
C THR A 34 10.40 -0.79 -3.28
N LEU A 35 9.36 -1.55 -3.59
CA LEU A 35 8.01 -1.02 -3.82
C LEU A 35 7.24 -1.14 -2.51
N MET A 36 6.71 -0.03 -2.02
CA MET A 36 6.10 0.06 -0.68
C MET A 36 4.61 -0.29 -0.65
N HIS A 37 3.96 -0.38 -1.80
CA HIS A 37 2.52 -0.60 -1.89
C HIS A 37 2.16 -1.31 -3.20
N GLU A 38 2.02 -2.63 -3.15
CA GLU A 38 1.59 -3.43 -4.30
C GLU A 38 0.67 -4.58 -3.86
N HIS A 39 -0.41 -4.85 -4.58
CA HIS A 39 -1.15 -6.08 -4.38
C HIS A 39 -0.63 -7.15 -5.33
N ILE A 40 -0.21 -8.28 -4.77
CA ILE A 40 0.32 -9.42 -5.54
C ILE A 40 -0.83 -10.37 -5.86
N LEU A 41 -1.71 -10.57 -4.88
CA LEU A 41 -2.98 -11.28 -4.99
C LEU A 41 -4.01 -10.49 -4.19
N ASN A 42 -5.25 -10.42 -4.67
CA ASN A 42 -6.33 -9.75 -3.96
C ASN A 42 -7.71 -10.18 -4.46
N ASP A 43 -8.74 -9.68 -3.78
CA ASP A 43 -10.13 -9.79 -4.18
C ASP A 43 -10.86 -8.46 -3.94
N CYS A 44 -11.07 -7.71 -5.03
CA CYS A 44 -11.77 -6.43 -5.02
C CYS A 44 -13.23 -6.55 -5.48
N ARG A 45 -13.84 -7.74 -5.46
CA ARG A 45 -15.23 -7.94 -5.91
C ARG A 45 -16.26 -7.13 -5.11
N CYS A 46 -15.93 -6.75 -3.87
CA CYS A 46 -16.76 -5.86 -3.06
C CYS A 46 -16.94 -4.45 -3.65
N TRP A 47 -16.10 -4.06 -4.62
CA TRP A 47 -16.19 -2.77 -5.32
C TRP A 47 -16.75 -2.86 -6.74
N TRP A 48 -17.30 -4.01 -7.14
CA TRP A 48 -17.84 -4.16 -8.48
C TRP A 48 -18.89 -3.07 -8.79
N HIS A 49 -18.63 -2.28 -9.82
CA HIS A 49 -19.51 -1.22 -10.28
C HIS A 49 -20.36 -1.73 -11.45
N ALA A 50 -21.54 -2.26 -11.13
CA ALA A 50 -22.42 -2.84 -12.14
C ALA A 50 -22.83 -1.81 -13.23
N PRO A 51 -22.65 -2.12 -14.53
CA PRO A 51 -23.06 -1.21 -15.59
C PRO A 51 -24.58 -1.03 -15.58
N LYS A 52 -25.02 0.23 -15.63
CA LYS A 52 -26.44 0.61 -15.53
C LYS A 52 -27.19 0.53 -16.87
N THR A 53 -26.47 0.45 -18.00
CA THR A 53 -27.06 0.50 -19.34
C THR A 53 -26.87 -0.83 -20.09
N PRO A 54 -27.86 -1.29 -20.89
CA PRO A 54 -27.74 -2.52 -21.67
C PRO A 54 -26.51 -2.57 -22.58
N GLU A 55 -26.13 -1.43 -23.15
CA GLU A 55 -25.01 -1.31 -24.09
C GLU A 55 -23.66 -1.56 -23.44
N ARG A 56 -23.54 -1.39 -22.12
CA ARG A 56 -22.30 -1.63 -21.36
C ARG A 56 -22.28 -2.97 -20.63
N GLN A 57 -23.37 -3.76 -20.68
CA GLN A 57 -23.43 -5.05 -19.97
C GLN A 57 -22.35 -6.03 -20.43
N TYR A 58 -21.92 -5.96 -21.69
CA TYR A 58 -20.84 -6.82 -22.19
C TYR A 58 -19.53 -6.59 -21.43
N LEU A 59 -19.28 -5.38 -20.90
CA LEU A 59 -18.09 -5.07 -20.13
C LEU A 59 -18.05 -5.79 -18.78
N ALA A 60 -19.20 -6.18 -18.21
CA ALA A 60 -19.22 -6.84 -16.90
C ALA A 60 -18.68 -8.27 -16.93
N GLU A 61 -19.08 -9.04 -17.95
CA GLU A 61 -18.83 -10.49 -18.04
C GLU A 61 -17.72 -10.85 -19.05
N SER A 62 -17.21 -9.89 -19.83
CA SER A 62 -16.09 -10.13 -20.74
C SER A 62 -14.78 -10.36 -19.98
N PHE A 63 -13.83 -11.05 -20.61
CA PHE A 63 -12.45 -11.09 -20.14
C PHE A 63 -11.75 -9.76 -20.44
N VAL A 64 -10.74 -9.44 -19.64
CA VAL A 64 -9.85 -8.31 -19.93
C VAL A 64 -9.06 -8.66 -21.19
N CYS A 65 -9.29 -7.90 -22.25
CA CYS A 65 -8.65 -8.09 -23.55
C CYS A 65 -8.40 -6.74 -24.23
N MET A 66 -7.51 -6.72 -25.23
CA MET A 66 -7.04 -5.50 -25.89
C MET A 66 -8.18 -4.64 -26.45
N GLU A 67 -9.25 -5.28 -26.95
CA GLU A 67 -10.39 -4.66 -27.60
C GLU A 67 -11.21 -3.75 -26.67
N ILE A 68 -11.16 -4.01 -25.35
CA ILE A 68 -11.99 -3.29 -24.36
C ILE A 68 -11.17 -2.42 -23.40
N LEU A 69 -9.83 -2.42 -23.48
CA LEU A 69 -8.98 -1.66 -22.55
C LEU A 69 -9.29 -0.15 -22.53
N GLY A 70 -9.72 0.41 -23.67
CA GLY A 70 -10.18 1.79 -23.74
C GLY A 70 -11.37 2.07 -22.82
N GLU A 71 -12.37 1.18 -22.84
CA GLU A 71 -13.56 1.28 -21.99
C GLU A 71 -13.22 1.01 -20.51
N LEU A 72 -12.38 0.01 -20.24
CA LEU A 72 -11.99 -0.32 -18.87
C LEU A 72 -11.24 0.84 -18.18
N ARG A 73 -10.41 1.59 -18.91
CA ARG A 73 -9.74 2.78 -18.34
C ARG A 73 -10.71 3.89 -17.90
N GLN A 74 -11.95 3.88 -18.40
CA GLN A 74 -12.98 4.86 -18.02
C GLN A 74 -13.91 4.36 -16.90
N ASP A 75 -13.82 3.09 -16.51
CA ASP A 75 -14.64 2.50 -15.46
C ASP A 75 -14.01 1.16 -15.01
N PRO A 76 -12.86 1.16 -14.33
CA PRO A 76 -12.08 -0.06 -14.08
C PRO A 76 -12.85 -1.13 -13.30
N PHE A 77 -13.77 -0.70 -12.44
CA PHE A 77 -14.61 -1.56 -11.61
C PHE A 77 -15.80 -2.17 -12.33
N VAL A 78 -16.04 -1.84 -13.61
CA VAL A 78 -17.17 -2.41 -14.37
C VAL A 78 -17.01 -3.91 -14.64
N ASN A 79 -15.76 -4.37 -14.76
CA ASN A 79 -15.43 -5.69 -15.28
C ASN A 79 -15.07 -6.68 -14.16
N LYS A 80 -15.82 -7.77 -14.04
CA LYS A 80 -15.62 -8.76 -12.97
C LYS A 80 -14.32 -9.53 -13.08
N HIS A 81 -13.81 -9.74 -14.30
CA HIS A 81 -12.52 -10.40 -14.51
C HIS A 81 -11.36 -9.52 -14.03
N ASN A 82 -11.49 -8.20 -14.15
CA ASN A 82 -10.45 -7.22 -13.82
C ASN A 82 -10.17 -7.08 -12.32
N ILE A 83 -11.22 -7.13 -11.50
CA ILE A 83 -11.21 -6.75 -10.06
C ILE A 83 -10.75 -7.87 -9.11
N THR A 84 -9.87 -8.75 -9.57
CA THR A 84 -9.30 -9.82 -8.75
C THR A 84 -7.93 -10.20 -9.31
N LEU A 85 -6.89 -10.22 -8.47
CA LEU A 85 -5.58 -10.77 -8.79
C LEU A 85 -5.49 -12.18 -8.19
N ASP A 86 -5.66 -13.20 -9.02
CA ASP A 86 -5.94 -14.59 -8.61
C ASP A 86 -5.01 -15.65 -9.24
N ASP A 87 -3.95 -15.22 -9.95
CA ASP A 87 -3.02 -16.13 -10.64
C ASP A 87 -1.59 -15.99 -10.08
N GLU A 88 -1.18 -16.93 -9.23
CA GLU A 88 0.17 -17.00 -8.65
C GLU A 88 1.28 -17.08 -9.73
N HIS A 89 1.04 -17.80 -10.83
CA HIS A 89 2.04 -17.98 -11.88
C HIS A 89 2.27 -16.68 -12.64
N LEU A 90 1.18 -15.97 -12.96
CA LEU A 90 1.25 -14.65 -13.57
C LEU A 90 1.90 -13.64 -12.62
N ALA A 91 1.52 -13.63 -11.33
CA ALA A 91 2.13 -12.76 -10.33
C ALA A 91 3.66 -12.95 -10.26
N VAL A 92 4.14 -14.20 -10.24
CA VAL A 92 5.58 -14.50 -10.29
C VAL A 92 6.23 -13.98 -11.58
N ALA A 93 5.57 -14.13 -12.73
CA ALA A 93 6.10 -13.64 -14.01
C ALA A 93 6.24 -12.11 -14.04
N GLU A 94 5.21 -11.38 -13.58
CA GLU A 94 5.19 -9.92 -13.51
C GLU A 94 6.20 -9.37 -12.48
N LEU A 95 6.36 -10.04 -11.33
CA LEU A 95 7.34 -9.64 -10.32
C LEU A 95 8.79 -9.90 -10.76
N LYS A 96 9.04 -10.90 -11.61
CA LYS A 96 10.38 -11.14 -12.19
C LYS A 96 10.85 -9.98 -13.05
N ASP A 97 9.95 -9.22 -13.64
CA ASP A 97 10.27 -8.01 -14.39
C ASP A 97 10.84 -6.92 -13.47
N PHE A 98 10.27 -6.76 -12.28
CA PHE A 98 10.78 -5.87 -11.23
C PHE A 98 12.14 -6.36 -10.70
N ALA A 99 12.26 -7.65 -10.38
CA ALA A 99 13.52 -8.26 -9.93
C ALA A 99 14.64 -8.06 -10.96
N THR A 100 14.35 -8.28 -12.25
CA THR A 100 15.30 -8.09 -13.36
C THR A 100 15.73 -6.63 -13.51
N ALA A 101 14.83 -5.67 -13.23
CA ALA A 101 15.14 -4.25 -13.20
C ALA A 101 15.97 -3.81 -11.97
N GLY A 102 16.29 -4.72 -11.05
CA GLY A 102 17.08 -4.47 -9.85
C GLY A 102 16.27 -4.35 -8.57
N GLY A 103 14.95 -4.59 -8.63
CA GLY A 103 14.05 -4.72 -7.50
C GLY A 103 14.46 -5.82 -6.53
N ARG A 104 14.16 -5.63 -5.25
CA ARG A 104 14.55 -6.56 -4.17
C ARG A 104 13.43 -6.88 -3.20
N THR A 105 12.62 -5.89 -2.85
CA THR A 105 11.53 -6.05 -1.89
C THR A 105 10.24 -5.49 -2.43
N VAL A 106 9.13 -6.16 -2.12
CA VAL A 106 7.78 -5.67 -2.34
C VAL A 106 7.03 -5.73 -1.01
N VAL A 107 6.39 -4.64 -0.63
CA VAL A 107 5.45 -4.60 0.48
C VAL A 107 4.06 -4.86 -0.09
N GLU A 108 3.40 -5.85 0.49
CA GLU A 108 2.11 -6.38 0.06
C GLU A 108 1.09 -6.08 1.17
N PRO A 109 0.32 -4.98 1.04
CA PRO A 109 -0.52 -4.52 2.12
C PRO A 109 -1.94 -5.12 2.09
N THR A 110 -2.22 -6.11 1.24
CA THR A 110 -3.53 -6.77 1.21
C THR A 110 -3.86 -7.30 2.59
N CYS A 111 -5.01 -6.89 3.13
CA CYS A 111 -5.41 -7.18 4.50
C CYS A 111 -6.76 -7.92 4.55
N LYS A 112 -7.38 -8.01 5.73
CA LYS A 112 -8.66 -8.71 5.88
C LYS A 112 -9.77 -7.93 5.19
N GLY A 113 -10.55 -8.65 4.38
CA GLY A 113 -11.62 -8.10 3.54
C GLY A 113 -11.29 -8.12 2.04
N ILE A 114 -10.00 -8.18 1.68
CA ILE A 114 -9.54 -8.05 0.28
C ILE A 114 -8.57 -9.15 -0.18
N GLY A 115 -8.55 -10.30 0.50
CA GLY A 115 -7.96 -11.53 -0.06
C GLY A 115 -6.50 -11.82 0.28
N ARG A 116 -6.00 -11.38 1.45
CA ARG A 116 -4.64 -11.72 1.92
C ARG A 116 -4.43 -13.24 1.99
N ASP A 117 -3.36 -13.75 1.37
CA ASP A 117 -2.95 -15.17 1.45
C ASP A 117 -1.48 -15.33 1.85
N PRO A 118 -1.17 -15.57 3.14
CA PRO A 118 0.20 -15.69 3.63
C PRO A 118 1.01 -16.84 3.00
N LEU A 119 0.37 -17.96 2.64
CA LEU A 119 1.07 -19.12 2.08
C LEU A 119 1.37 -18.92 0.60
N ALA A 120 0.46 -18.30 -0.15
CA ALA A 120 0.71 -17.92 -1.53
C ALA A 120 1.84 -16.89 -1.62
N LEU A 121 1.83 -15.85 -0.78
CA LEU A 121 2.91 -14.86 -0.73
C LEU A 121 4.27 -15.49 -0.44
N ARG A 122 4.34 -16.49 0.46
CA ARG A 122 5.59 -17.23 0.70
C ARG A 122 6.08 -17.97 -0.55
N ARG A 123 5.20 -18.70 -1.25
CA ARG A 123 5.54 -19.40 -2.50
C ARG A 123 6.00 -18.43 -3.58
N ILE A 124 5.32 -17.28 -3.72
CA ILE A 124 5.67 -16.25 -4.69
C ILE A 124 7.03 -15.61 -4.36
N SER A 125 7.30 -15.32 -3.07
CA SER A 125 8.60 -14.82 -2.61
C SER A 125 9.74 -15.77 -3.00
N GLU A 126 9.57 -17.07 -2.72
CA GLU A 126 10.55 -18.11 -3.06
C GLU A 126 10.74 -18.24 -4.59
N ALA A 127 9.65 -18.20 -5.36
CA ALA A 127 9.69 -18.40 -6.82
C ALA A 127 10.20 -17.18 -7.61
N SER A 128 9.99 -15.97 -7.08
CA SER A 128 10.46 -14.71 -7.68
C SER A 128 11.86 -14.32 -7.20
N GLY A 129 12.27 -14.79 -6.01
CA GLY A 129 13.52 -14.38 -5.36
C GLY A 129 13.48 -12.99 -4.72
N LEU A 130 12.28 -12.40 -4.59
CA LEU A 130 12.05 -11.12 -3.92
C LEU A 130 11.71 -11.34 -2.44
N ASN A 131 12.10 -10.39 -1.60
CA ASN A 131 11.52 -10.28 -0.26
C ASN A 131 10.08 -9.79 -0.40
N ILE A 132 9.14 -10.40 0.30
CA ILE A 132 7.75 -9.92 0.39
C ILE A 132 7.42 -9.62 1.85
N VAL A 133 7.06 -8.38 2.14
CA VAL A 133 6.62 -7.92 3.46
C VAL A 133 5.09 -7.88 3.47
N MET A 134 4.46 -8.68 4.31
CA MET A 134 3.00 -8.81 4.34
C MET A 134 2.37 -7.85 5.36
N GLY A 135 1.25 -7.26 4.95
CA GLY A 135 0.37 -6.38 5.72
C GLY A 135 -0.65 -7.09 6.63
N ALA A 136 -1.47 -6.29 7.30
CA ALA A 136 -2.43 -6.71 8.31
C ALA A 136 -3.57 -5.71 8.51
N GLY A 137 -4.52 -6.05 9.38
CA GLY A 137 -5.62 -5.17 9.74
C GLY A 137 -6.82 -5.29 8.81
N TYR A 138 -7.65 -4.25 8.79
CA TYR A 138 -8.94 -4.23 8.13
C TYR A 138 -9.06 -3.04 7.20
N TYR A 139 -9.64 -3.30 6.02
CA TYR A 139 -9.80 -2.29 4.98
C TYR A 139 -11.02 -1.38 5.19
N LEU A 140 -11.66 -0.91 4.11
CA LEU A 140 -12.85 -0.05 4.16
C LEU A 140 -14.03 -0.78 4.79
N GLY A 141 -14.94 -0.04 5.43
CA GLY A 141 -16.06 -0.61 6.16
C GLY A 141 -16.94 -1.57 5.33
N SER A 142 -17.08 -1.32 4.03
CA SER A 142 -17.84 -2.19 3.10
C SER A 142 -17.23 -3.56 2.86
N SER A 143 -15.94 -3.74 3.16
CA SER A 143 -15.19 -4.99 3.01
C SER A 143 -14.97 -5.73 4.32
N HIS A 144 -15.39 -5.15 5.46
CA HIS A 144 -15.19 -5.75 6.77
C HIS A 144 -15.91 -7.10 6.88
N PRO A 145 -15.22 -8.16 7.36
CA PRO A 145 -15.89 -9.39 7.73
C PRO A 145 -16.96 -9.17 8.80
N GLU A 146 -18.00 -10.00 8.82
CA GLU A 146 -19.18 -9.87 9.71
C GLU A 146 -18.81 -9.71 11.20
N GLY A 147 -17.75 -10.39 11.66
CA GLY A 147 -17.31 -10.34 13.05
C GLY A 147 -16.70 -9.00 13.51
N VAL A 148 -16.24 -8.16 12.59
CA VAL A 148 -15.51 -6.92 12.92
C VAL A 148 -16.42 -5.91 13.63
N ALA A 149 -17.71 -5.87 13.30
CA ALA A 149 -18.67 -4.99 13.94
C ALA A 149 -18.73 -5.21 15.47
N ALA A 150 -18.59 -6.46 15.92
CA ALA A 150 -18.62 -6.82 17.34
C ALA A 150 -17.28 -6.63 18.06
N MET A 151 -16.17 -6.45 17.33
CA MET A 151 -14.85 -6.24 17.91
C MET A 151 -14.74 -4.85 18.55
N SER A 152 -14.11 -4.80 19.71
CA SER A 152 -13.62 -3.55 20.29
C SER A 152 -12.32 -3.09 19.62
N VAL A 153 -11.90 -1.86 19.92
CA VAL A 153 -10.58 -1.33 19.50
C VAL A 153 -9.44 -2.24 19.99
N ASP A 154 -9.53 -2.76 21.21
CA ASP A 154 -8.51 -3.63 21.78
C ASP A 154 -8.52 -5.03 21.14
N ASP A 155 -9.69 -5.55 20.75
CA ASP A 155 -9.77 -6.83 20.03
C ASP A 155 -9.05 -6.75 18.68
N ILE A 156 -9.21 -5.64 17.95
CA ILE A 156 -8.51 -5.38 16.69
C ILE A 156 -7.00 -5.31 16.94
N ALA A 157 -6.58 -4.56 17.97
CA ALA A 157 -5.17 -4.39 18.30
C ALA A 157 -4.51 -5.74 18.67
N LEU A 158 -5.15 -6.52 19.54
CA LEU A 158 -4.64 -7.82 19.99
C LEU A 158 -4.58 -8.84 18.87
N GLU A 159 -5.48 -8.77 17.89
CA GLU A 159 -5.40 -9.60 16.70
C GLU A 159 -4.17 -9.30 15.86
N ILE A 160 -3.91 -8.03 15.56
CA ILE A 160 -2.72 -7.60 14.81
C ILE A 160 -1.43 -7.99 15.57
N VAL A 161 -1.43 -7.86 16.91
CA VAL A 161 -0.30 -8.30 17.75
C VAL A 161 -0.06 -9.81 17.63
N ARG A 162 -1.10 -10.64 17.63
CA ARG A 162 -0.96 -12.09 17.41
C ARG A 162 -0.38 -12.38 16.03
N GLU A 163 -0.84 -11.70 14.99
CA GLU A 163 -0.29 -11.86 13.64
C GLU A 163 1.19 -11.47 13.54
N ALA A 164 1.63 -10.47 14.32
CA ALA A 164 3.03 -10.05 14.38
C ALA A 164 3.93 -11.01 15.16
N ARG A 165 3.41 -11.67 16.20
CA ARG A 165 4.21 -12.53 17.10
C ARG A 165 4.14 -14.01 16.75
N GLU A 166 2.95 -14.50 16.45
CA GLU A 166 2.63 -15.93 16.30
C GLU A 166 2.45 -16.29 14.82
N GLY A 167 1.87 -15.38 14.05
CA GLY A 167 1.63 -15.52 12.62
C GLY A 167 0.15 -15.53 12.25
N VAL A 168 -0.11 -15.45 10.95
CA VAL A 168 -1.45 -15.35 10.36
C VAL A 168 -2.07 -16.72 10.16
N ASP A 169 -3.33 -16.90 10.53
CA ASP A 169 -4.18 -18.07 10.24
C ASP A 169 -3.53 -19.43 10.54
N GLY A 170 -2.70 -19.50 11.59
CA GLY A 170 -2.01 -20.72 12.01
C GLY A 170 -0.86 -21.16 11.08
N THR A 171 -0.46 -20.33 10.12
CA THR A 171 0.57 -20.63 9.12
C THR A 171 2.01 -20.41 9.63
N GLY A 172 2.16 -19.67 10.73
CA GLY A 172 3.44 -19.17 11.23
C GLY A 172 4.08 -18.07 10.37
N VAL A 173 3.43 -17.62 9.28
CA VAL A 173 3.85 -16.43 8.52
C VAL A 173 3.49 -15.19 9.35
N ARG A 174 4.47 -14.36 9.69
CA ARG A 174 4.26 -13.15 10.51
C ARG A 174 4.21 -11.90 9.63
N ILE A 175 3.44 -10.91 10.08
CA ILE A 175 3.32 -9.61 9.39
C ILE A 175 4.58 -8.76 9.62
N GLY A 176 4.90 -7.89 8.67
CA GLY A 176 5.98 -6.91 8.79
C GLY A 176 5.52 -5.46 8.76
N LEU A 177 4.24 -5.24 8.53
CA LEU A 177 3.60 -3.93 8.46
C LEU A 177 2.13 -4.06 8.92
N ILE A 178 1.61 -3.02 9.55
CA ILE A 178 0.20 -2.90 9.92
C ILE A 178 -0.49 -2.07 8.85
N GLY A 179 -1.38 -2.67 8.09
CA GLY A 179 -2.08 -2.03 6.98
C GLY A 179 -2.12 -2.91 5.74
N GLU A 180 -2.81 -2.48 4.70
CA GLU A 180 -3.40 -1.14 4.55
C GLU A 180 -4.71 -0.98 5.34
N ILE A 181 -4.77 0.06 6.18
CA ILE A 181 -5.94 0.33 7.03
C ILE A 181 -6.89 1.26 6.29
N GLY A 182 -8.12 0.81 6.07
CA GLY A 182 -9.10 1.53 5.28
C GLY A 182 -9.70 2.75 5.97
N VAL A 183 -9.59 3.91 5.32
CA VAL A 183 -10.35 5.11 5.66
C VAL A 183 -11.08 5.60 4.40
N SER A 184 -12.41 5.52 4.40
CA SER A 184 -13.22 6.06 3.30
C SER A 184 -13.37 7.58 3.40
N SER A 185 -13.96 8.21 2.37
CA SER A 185 -14.32 9.63 2.42
C SER A 185 -15.31 9.97 3.54
N ASP A 186 -16.12 8.98 3.96
CA ASP A 186 -17.09 9.15 5.04
C ASP A 186 -16.44 9.01 6.43
N PHE A 187 -15.26 8.37 6.50
CA PHE A 187 -14.51 8.09 7.71
C PHE A 187 -15.43 7.65 8.85
N THR A 188 -16.08 6.51 8.61
CA THR A 188 -17.15 5.99 9.45
C THR A 188 -16.66 5.64 10.86
N ALA A 189 -17.58 5.45 11.81
CA ALA A 189 -17.23 5.03 13.17
C ALA A 189 -16.51 3.66 13.19
N GLU A 190 -16.87 2.74 12.29
CA GLU A 190 -16.22 1.42 12.17
C GLU A 190 -14.79 1.54 11.63
N GLU A 191 -14.56 2.44 10.67
CA GLU A 191 -13.22 2.73 10.14
C GLU A 191 -12.35 3.46 11.17
N GLU A 192 -12.92 4.40 11.94
CA GLU A 192 -12.19 5.03 13.04
C GLU A 192 -11.85 4.03 14.15
N LYS A 193 -12.76 3.09 14.47
CA LYS A 193 -12.49 1.98 15.39
C LYS A 193 -11.34 1.10 14.89
N SER A 194 -11.35 0.75 13.60
CA SER A 194 -10.26 0.01 12.94
C SER A 194 -8.93 0.75 13.04
N LEU A 195 -8.89 2.04 12.66
CA LEU A 195 -7.69 2.87 12.73
C LEU A 195 -7.13 2.98 14.15
N ARG A 196 -7.99 3.16 15.16
CA ARG A 196 -7.55 3.19 16.56
C ARG A 196 -6.94 1.87 16.99
N GLY A 197 -7.52 0.74 16.57
CA GLY A 197 -7.00 -0.59 16.88
C GLY A 197 -5.64 -0.83 16.23
N ALA A 198 -5.49 -0.41 14.97
CA ALA A 198 -4.22 -0.46 14.25
C ALA A 198 -3.14 0.44 14.88
N ALA A 199 -3.50 1.65 15.32
CA ALA A 199 -2.59 2.55 16.02
C ALA A 199 -2.15 1.97 17.39
N ARG A 200 -3.06 1.36 18.16
CA ARG A 200 -2.67 0.63 19.38
C ARG A 200 -1.75 -0.54 19.09
N ALA A 201 -2.02 -1.30 18.03
CA ALA A 201 -1.12 -2.37 17.60
C ALA A 201 0.26 -1.85 17.16
N GLN A 202 0.32 -0.66 16.54
CA GLN A 202 1.58 0.02 16.19
C GLN A 202 2.41 0.29 17.45
N VAL A 203 1.78 0.79 18.52
CA VAL A 203 2.45 0.99 19.83
C VAL A 203 2.93 -0.32 20.45
N LEU A 204 2.10 -1.37 20.41
CA LEU A 204 2.39 -2.65 21.06
C LEU A 204 3.46 -3.46 20.33
N THR A 205 3.39 -3.52 19.01
CA THR A 205 4.29 -4.33 18.17
C THR A 205 5.54 -3.57 17.76
N GLY A 206 5.47 -2.24 17.69
CA GLY A 206 6.50 -1.37 17.12
C GLY A 206 6.70 -1.56 15.61
N LEU A 207 5.77 -2.18 14.90
CA LEU A 207 5.78 -2.26 13.43
C LEU A 207 5.34 -0.93 12.80
N PRO A 208 5.63 -0.67 11.51
CA PRO A 208 5.10 0.49 10.80
C PRO A 208 3.59 0.38 10.56
N LEU A 209 2.93 1.53 10.44
CA LEU A 209 1.50 1.66 10.12
C LEU A 209 1.34 2.25 8.71
N MET A 210 0.41 1.71 7.93
CA MET A 210 0.05 2.18 6.60
C MET A 210 -1.47 2.37 6.53
N VAL A 211 -1.89 3.54 6.07
CA VAL A 211 -3.30 3.95 6.05
C VAL A 211 -3.71 4.32 4.64
N HIS A 212 -4.69 3.60 4.10
CA HIS A 212 -5.39 3.97 2.88
C HIS A 212 -6.14 5.28 3.11
N LEU A 213 -5.90 6.27 2.26
CA LEU A 213 -6.63 7.52 2.28
C LEU A 213 -7.59 7.60 1.09
N PRO A 214 -8.73 8.29 1.26
CA PRO A 214 -9.55 8.69 0.11
C PRO A 214 -8.83 9.86 -0.58
N GLY A 215 -7.86 9.57 -1.46
CA GLY A 215 -6.84 10.52 -1.94
C GLY A 215 -7.36 11.82 -2.56
N TRP A 216 -8.59 11.83 -3.11
CA TRP A 216 -9.26 13.03 -3.62
C TRP A 216 -9.85 13.95 -2.53
N PHE A 217 -9.80 13.53 -1.26
CA PHE A 217 -10.22 14.30 -0.09
C PHE A 217 -8.98 14.75 0.73
N ARG A 218 -9.20 15.45 1.84
CA ARG A 218 -8.15 16.01 2.71
C ARG A 218 -8.28 15.55 4.16
N LEU A 219 -8.38 14.23 4.36
CA LEU A 219 -8.58 13.62 5.69
C LEU A 219 -7.29 13.26 6.43
N GLY A 220 -6.13 13.34 5.77
CA GLY A 220 -4.83 12.97 6.37
C GLY A 220 -4.54 13.63 7.73
N HIS A 221 -4.90 14.90 7.95
CA HIS A 221 -4.70 15.52 9.27
C HIS A 221 -5.55 14.84 10.36
N ARG A 222 -6.82 14.55 10.07
CA ARG A 222 -7.71 13.83 11.00
C ARG A 222 -7.20 12.41 11.27
N VAL A 223 -6.72 11.73 10.23
CA VAL A 223 -6.09 10.40 10.37
C VAL A 223 -4.90 10.48 11.33
N LEU A 224 -3.96 11.39 11.09
CA LEU A 224 -2.80 11.56 11.96
C LEU A 224 -3.17 12.02 13.38
N ASP A 225 -4.27 12.77 13.56
CA ASP A 225 -4.77 13.13 14.88
C ASP A 225 -5.25 11.89 15.65
N VAL A 226 -6.01 10.99 15.00
CA VAL A 226 -6.46 9.73 15.61
C VAL A 226 -5.26 8.85 15.97
N VAL A 227 -4.29 8.70 15.05
CA VAL A 227 -3.08 7.91 15.28
C VAL A 227 -2.28 8.48 16.46
N ALA A 228 -2.06 9.79 16.51
CA ALA A 228 -1.35 10.44 17.61
C ALA A 228 -2.10 10.35 18.95
N GLN A 229 -3.44 10.42 18.96
CA GLN A 229 -4.26 10.26 20.16
C GLN A 229 -4.10 8.87 20.80
N GLU A 230 -3.89 7.82 19.98
CA GLU A 230 -3.61 6.46 20.47
C GLU A 230 -2.14 6.24 20.83
N GLY A 231 -1.29 7.27 20.71
CA GLY A 231 0.13 7.23 21.08
C GLY A 231 1.05 6.58 20.05
N ALA A 232 0.56 6.32 18.84
CA ALA A 232 1.34 5.74 17.75
C ALA A 232 2.36 6.73 17.16
N ASP A 233 3.42 6.19 16.58
CA ASP A 233 4.52 6.97 16.01
C ASP A 233 4.22 7.41 14.56
N LEU A 234 3.98 8.71 14.41
CA LEU A 234 3.74 9.32 13.09
C LEU A 234 4.95 9.19 12.16
N ARG A 235 6.18 9.08 12.70
CA ARG A 235 7.39 8.91 11.88
C ARG A 235 7.50 7.55 11.21
N HIS A 236 6.69 6.59 11.64
CA HIS A 236 6.56 5.27 11.03
C HIS A 236 5.12 5.02 10.56
N THR A 237 4.40 6.10 10.22
CA THR A 237 3.07 6.07 9.61
C THR A 237 3.16 6.48 8.14
N VAL A 238 2.62 5.67 7.26
CA VAL A 238 2.53 5.88 5.81
C VAL A 238 1.10 6.29 5.44
N LEU A 239 0.97 7.42 4.75
CA LEU A 239 -0.27 7.88 4.16
C LEU A 239 -0.28 7.53 2.67
N CYS A 240 -1.15 6.60 2.28
CA CYS A 240 -1.29 6.12 0.91
C CYS A 240 -2.03 7.12 0.02
N HIS A 241 -1.99 6.89 -1.29
CA HIS A 241 -2.81 7.57 -2.31
C HIS A 241 -2.65 9.08 -2.27
N MET A 242 -1.42 9.58 -2.10
CA MET A 242 -1.15 11.01 -2.05
C MET A 242 -1.17 11.66 -3.43
N ASN A 243 -1.12 10.87 -4.51
CA ASN A 243 -1.13 11.35 -5.89
C ASN A 243 -2.25 12.36 -6.18
N PRO A 244 -3.55 12.11 -5.87
CA PRO A 244 -4.63 13.02 -6.24
C PRO A 244 -4.62 14.36 -5.48
N SER A 245 -3.76 14.51 -4.47
CA SER A 245 -3.51 15.78 -3.77
C SER A 245 -2.28 16.54 -4.29
N HIS A 246 -1.71 16.15 -5.45
CA HIS A 246 -0.46 16.69 -6.00
C HIS A 246 -0.40 18.23 -6.15
N ASP A 247 -1.55 18.87 -6.32
CA ASP A 247 -1.68 20.32 -6.48
C ASP A 247 -1.78 21.07 -5.15
N ASP A 248 -1.98 20.35 -4.05
CA ASP A 248 -2.09 20.86 -2.69
C ASP A 248 -0.80 20.59 -1.89
N ILE A 249 0.25 21.29 -2.28
CA ILE A 249 1.59 21.13 -1.67
C ILE A 249 1.61 21.55 -0.20
N ALA A 250 0.77 22.50 0.20
CA ALA A 250 0.66 22.92 1.60
C ALA A 250 0.20 21.73 2.46
N TYR A 251 -0.91 21.10 2.07
CA TYR A 251 -1.41 19.90 2.74
C TYR A 251 -0.37 18.78 2.81
N GLN A 252 0.27 18.44 1.69
CA GLN A 252 1.27 17.36 1.68
C GLN A 252 2.50 17.69 2.55
N SER A 253 2.96 18.95 2.52
CA SER A 253 4.10 19.41 3.32
C SER A 253 3.78 19.40 4.81
N GLU A 254 2.59 19.84 5.20
CA GLU A 254 2.15 19.84 6.60
C GLU A 254 2.03 18.41 7.16
N LEU A 255 1.56 17.45 6.36
CA LEU A 255 1.53 16.03 6.74
C LEU A 255 2.94 15.45 6.92
N ALA A 256 3.86 15.78 6.01
CA ALA A 256 5.26 15.36 6.11
C ALA A 256 5.96 15.98 7.32
N GLU A 257 5.68 17.26 7.63
CA GLU A 257 6.20 17.98 8.79
C GLU A 257 5.78 17.33 10.11
N ARG A 258 4.54 16.81 10.17
CA ARG A 258 4.06 16.01 11.32
C ARG A 258 4.81 14.68 11.48
N GLY A 259 5.57 14.26 10.47
CA GLY A 259 6.44 13.10 10.50
C GLY A 259 6.02 11.97 9.57
N ALA A 260 4.82 11.99 9.01
CA ALA A 260 4.29 10.89 8.19
C ALA A 260 4.98 10.79 6.83
N PHE A 261 5.05 9.57 6.30
CA PHE A 261 5.44 9.35 4.91
C PHE A 261 4.28 9.70 3.98
N ILE A 262 4.62 10.35 2.86
CA ILE A 262 3.75 10.74 1.77
C ILE A 262 3.98 9.74 0.64
N GLU A 263 3.06 8.79 0.50
CA GLU A 263 3.20 7.72 -0.48
C GLU A 263 2.50 8.08 -1.78
N TYR A 264 3.31 8.22 -2.83
CA TYR A 264 2.86 8.29 -4.21
C TYR A 264 2.80 6.87 -4.77
N ASP A 265 1.76 6.12 -4.38
CA ASP A 265 1.54 4.74 -4.81
C ASP A 265 0.71 4.60 -6.07
N MET A 266 0.14 5.68 -6.65
CA MET A 266 -0.66 5.56 -7.88
C MET A 266 0.16 5.84 -9.17
N ILE A 267 1.47 5.60 -9.16
CA ILE A 267 2.33 5.94 -10.31
C ILE A 267 2.02 5.07 -11.53
N GLY A 268 1.78 5.71 -12.67
CA GLY A 268 1.37 5.07 -13.91
C GLY A 268 -0.13 4.77 -14.01
N MET A 269 -0.91 4.96 -12.94
CA MET A 269 -2.36 4.78 -12.98
C MET A 269 -3.05 6.03 -13.52
N ASP A 270 -3.70 5.91 -14.68
CA ASP A 270 -4.32 7.02 -15.42
C ASP A 270 -5.85 6.89 -15.57
N PHE A 271 -6.47 6.07 -14.72
CA PHE A 271 -7.88 5.71 -14.86
C PHE A 271 -8.85 6.82 -14.41
N PHE A 272 -10.05 6.79 -14.99
CA PHE A 272 -11.21 7.49 -14.45
C PHE A 272 -12.09 6.49 -13.69
N TYR A 273 -12.33 6.75 -12.40
CA TYR A 273 -13.22 5.93 -11.56
C TYR A 273 -14.65 6.45 -11.70
N ALA A 274 -15.45 5.78 -12.53
CA ALA A 274 -16.83 6.20 -12.83
C ALA A 274 -17.79 6.07 -11.65
N ASP A 275 -17.54 5.16 -10.72
CA ASP A 275 -18.33 5.03 -9.48
C ASP A 275 -18.15 6.24 -8.56
N GLN A 276 -16.92 6.76 -8.46
CA GLN A 276 -16.56 7.91 -7.62
C GLN A 276 -16.60 9.26 -8.37
N GLN A 277 -16.64 9.24 -9.71
CA GLN A 277 -16.52 10.41 -10.59
C GLN A 277 -15.21 11.19 -10.39
N VAL A 278 -14.09 10.47 -10.28
CA VAL A 278 -12.76 11.06 -10.05
C VAL A 278 -11.73 10.54 -11.05
N GLN A 279 -10.73 11.37 -11.35
CA GLN A 279 -9.66 11.09 -12.31
C GLN A 279 -8.33 10.91 -11.55
N CYS A 280 -7.60 9.84 -11.85
CA CYS A 280 -6.22 9.71 -11.40
C CYS A 280 -5.33 10.76 -12.07
N PRO A 281 -4.45 11.43 -11.32
CA PRO A 281 -3.56 12.44 -11.89
C PRO A 281 -2.51 11.81 -12.80
N SER A 282 -1.95 12.61 -13.70
CA SER A 282 -0.86 12.14 -14.57
C SER A 282 0.46 12.00 -13.80
N ASP A 283 1.34 11.12 -14.30
CA ASP A 283 2.72 11.05 -13.82
C ASP A 283 3.48 12.39 -13.89
N GLU A 284 3.11 13.26 -14.84
CA GLU A 284 3.74 14.58 -14.97
C GLU A 284 3.31 15.52 -13.83
N GLU A 285 2.07 15.42 -13.37
CA GLU A 285 1.58 16.13 -12.19
C GLU A 285 2.22 15.60 -10.91
N ALA A 286 2.26 14.27 -10.76
CA ALA A 286 2.92 13.61 -9.65
C ALA A 286 4.42 13.98 -9.59
N ALA A 287 5.14 13.93 -10.72
CA ALA A 287 6.57 14.28 -10.78
C ALA A 287 6.82 15.73 -10.35
N ARG A 288 6.01 16.70 -10.82
CA ARG A 288 6.15 18.10 -10.39
C ARG A 288 5.87 18.28 -8.90
N ALA A 289 4.92 17.54 -8.33
CA ALA A 289 4.61 17.63 -6.91
C ALA A 289 5.71 17.02 -6.04
N ILE A 290 6.24 15.86 -6.43
CA ILE A 290 7.40 15.22 -5.80
C ILE A 290 8.60 16.16 -5.80
N VAL A 291 8.92 16.80 -6.93
CA VAL A 291 10.02 17.78 -7.02
C VAL A 291 9.81 18.92 -6.04
N ARG A 292 8.60 19.48 -5.95
CA ARG A 292 8.29 20.55 -5.00
C ARG A 292 8.44 20.10 -3.55
N LEU A 293 8.03 18.88 -3.20
CA LEU A 293 8.23 18.32 -1.86
C LEU A 293 9.71 18.13 -1.53
N VAL A 294 10.52 17.73 -2.51
CA VAL A 294 11.98 17.65 -2.36
C VAL A 294 12.57 19.04 -2.13
N GLU A 295 12.17 20.04 -2.92
CA GLU A 295 12.61 21.43 -2.80
C GLU A 295 12.21 22.07 -1.47
N THR A 296 11.08 21.65 -0.87
CA THR A 296 10.63 22.11 0.46
C THR A 296 11.24 21.30 1.61
N GLY A 297 12.10 20.33 1.33
CA GLY A 297 12.91 19.63 2.34
C GLY A 297 12.34 18.30 2.84
N TYR A 298 11.33 17.73 2.19
CA TYR A 298 10.65 16.50 2.60
C TYR A 298 11.04 15.25 1.80
N LEU A 299 12.22 15.25 1.18
CA LEU A 299 12.73 14.09 0.42
C LEU A 299 12.66 12.80 1.25
N ASP A 300 13.01 12.84 2.52
CA ASP A 300 13.07 11.67 3.41
C ASP A 300 11.70 11.13 3.82
N ARG A 301 10.61 11.74 3.34
CA ARG A 301 9.22 11.33 3.57
C ARG A 301 8.49 10.85 2.32
N ILE A 302 9.13 10.84 1.15
CA ILE A 302 8.47 10.45 -0.10
C ILE A 302 8.65 8.96 -0.36
N LEU A 303 7.55 8.24 -0.62
CA LEU A 303 7.56 6.84 -1.08
C LEU A 303 6.92 6.75 -2.47
N LEU A 304 7.34 5.76 -3.27
CA LEU A 304 6.84 5.53 -4.63
C LEU A 304 6.39 4.08 -4.78
N SER A 305 5.20 3.87 -5.35
CA SER A 305 4.69 2.54 -5.76
C SER A 305 3.65 2.69 -6.88
N HIS A 306 3.10 1.58 -7.36
CA HIS A 306 2.11 1.56 -8.45
C HIS A 306 0.70 1.21 -7.97
N ASP A 307 0.58 0.62 -6.78
CA ASP A 307 -0.68 0.09 -6.27
C ASP A 307 -1.31 -0.83 -7.30
N VAL A 308 -0.54 -1.78 -7.85
CA VAL A 308 -1.16 -2.76 -8.77
C VAL A 308 -2.20 -3.53 -7.96
N PHE A 309 -3.47 -3.34 -8.32
CA PHE A 309 -4.60 -4.00 -7.63
C PHE A 309 -5.65 -4.56 -8.60
N LEU A 310 -5.49 -4.35 -9.91
CA LEU A 310 -6.39 -4.81 -10.98
C LEU A 310 -5.60 -5.56 -12.06
N LYS A 311 -6.21 -6.57 -12.69
CA LYS A 311 -5.58 -7.32 -13.78
C LYS A 311 -5.07 -6.39 -14.89
N MET A 312 -5.85 -5.38 -15.29
CA MET A 312 -5.48 -4.43 -16.35
C MET A 312 -4.23 -3.59 -16.06
N MET A 313 -3.74 -3.59 -14.81
CA MET A 313 -2.49 -2.92 -14.44
C MET A 313 -1.25 -3.78 -14.71
N LEU A 314 -1.41 -5.10 -14.87
CA LEU A 314 -0.33 -6.03 -15.21
C LEU A 314 0.06 -5.90 -16.68
N THR A 315 1.35 -6.11 -17.00
CA THR A 315 1.83 -6.01 -18.39
C THR A 315 1.16 -7.02 -19.32
N HIS A 316 0.82 -8.20 -18.80
CA HIS A 316 0.08 -9.25 -19.51
C HIS A 316 -1.25 -8.75 -20.08
N TYR A 317 -1.93 -7.82 -19.39
CA TYR A 317 -3.20 -7.25 -19.81
C TYR A 317 -3.05 -5.86 -20.45
N GLY A 318 -1.83 -5.46 -20.82
CA GLY A 318 -1.55 -4.16 -21.44
C GLY A 318 -1.39 -3.01 -20.46
N GLY A 319 -1.20 -3.31 -19.17
CA GLY A 319 -0.85 -2.35 -18.13
C GLY A 319 0.66 -2.12 -18.00
N ASN A 320 1.04 -1.45 -16.92
CA ASN A 320 2.40 -1.01 -16.66
C ASN A 320 3.27 -2.07 -15.92
N GLY A 321 2.63 -2.88 -15.07
CA GLY A 321 3.25 -3.85 -14.17
C GLY A 321 4.24 -3.26 -13.16
N TYR A 322 4.90 -4.14 -12.41
CA TYR A 322 5.70 -3.78 -11.23
C TYR A 322 7.08 -3.16 -11.56
N ALA A 323 7.50 -3.15 -12.83
CA ALA A 323 8.81 -2.58 -13.21
C ALA A 323 8.72 -1.14 -13.73
N TYR A 324 7.51 -0.57 -13.83
CA TYR A 324 7.27 0.71 -14.48
C TYR A 324 8.01 1.87 -13.83
N ILE A 325 8.01 1.96 -12.49
CA ILE A 325 8.72 3.01 -11.78
C ILE A 325 10.19 3.02 -12.16
N LEU A 326 10.86 1.86 -12.11
CA LEU A 326 12.30 1.76 -12.40
C LEU A 326 12.62 2.06 -13.88
N ARG A 327 11.76 1.60 -14.80
CA ARG A 327 11.99 1.74 -16.25
C ARG A 327 11.59 3.10 -16.80
N HIS A 328 10.60 3.77 -16.20
CA HIS A 328 9.93 4.92 -16.83
C HIS A 328 9.76 6.11 -15.89
N PHE A 329 9.34 5.91 -14.65
CA PHE A 329 9.06 7.02 -13.74
C PHE A 329 10.34 7.63 -13.14
N LEU A 330 11.32 6.83 -12.74
CA LEU A 330 12.61 7.37 -12.29
C LEU A 330 13.29 8.20 -13.40
N PRO A 331 13.38 7.73 -14.67
CA PRO A 331 13.80 8.59 -15.77
C PRO A 331 12.94 9.85 -15.96
N ARG A 332 11.65 9.84 -15.61
CA ARG A 332 10.80 11.03 -15.63
C ARG A 332 11.25 12.04 -14.57
N LEU A 333 11.45 11.60 -13.33
CA LEU A 333 11.96 12.46 -12.27
C LEU A 333 13.34 13.06 -12.61
N GLN A 334 14.20 12.32 -13.32
CA GLN A 334 15.46 12.87 -13.84
C GLN A 334 15.25 14.00 -14.85
N ARG A 335 14.26 13.88 -15.74
CA ARG A 335 13.90 14.98 -16.67
C ARG A 335 13.38 16.22 -15.94
N HIS A 336 12.85 16.06 -14.74
CA HIS A 336 12.46 17.15 -13.84
C HIS A 336 13.59 17.64 -12.93
N GLY A 337 14.81 17.13 -13.10
CA GLY A 337 16.02 17.66 -12.44
C GLY A 337 16.45 16.92 -11.17
N LEU A 338 15.79 15.83 -10.77
CA LEU A 338 16.23 15.03 -9.64
C LEU A 338 17.42 14.14 -10.05
N ASP A 339 18.51 14.22 -9.29
CA ASP A 339 19.70 13.40 -9.55
C ASP A 339 19.53 11.96 -9.08
N ARG A 340 20.47 11.09 -9.45
CA ARG A 340 20.42 9.67 -9.09
C ARG A 340 20.46 9.42 -7.59
N THR A 341 21.14 10.26 -6.80
CA THR A 341 21.24 10.10 -5.34
C THR A 341 19.87 10.28 -4.70
N VAL A 342 19.13 11.31 -5.14
CA VAL A 342 17.74 11.55 -4.71
C VAL A 342 16.83 10.37 -5.04
N LEU A 343 16.97 9.80 -6.24
CA LEU A 343 16.16 8.64 -6.66
C LEU A 343 16.52 7.37 -5.90
N ASP A 344 17.81 7.12 -5.65
CA ASP A 344 18.25 6.00 -4.81
C ASP A 344 17.75 6.18 -3.36
N GLU A 345 17.65 7.41 -2.85
CA GLU A 345 17.05 7.70 -1.55
C GLU A 345 15.56 7.34 -1.51
N MET A 346 14.77 7.77 -2.51
CA MET A 346 13.34 7.41 -2.60
C MET A 346 13.10 5.90 -2.70
N MET A 347 13.94 5.18 -3.45
CA MET A 347 13.71 3.75 -3.72
C MET A 347 14.36 2.80 -2.71
N ARG A 348 15.27 3.29 -1.86
CA ARG A 348 16.04 2.44 -0.92
C ARG A 348 15.99 2.97 0.50
N SER A 349 16.48 4.20 0.69
CA SER A 349 16.65 4.79 2.01
C SER A 349 15.30 5.09 2.66
N ASN A 350 14.33 5.63 1.92
CA ASN A 350 13.00 5.95 2.44
C ASN A 350 12.23 4.69 2.83
N PRO A 351 12.10 3.65 1.98
CA PRO A 351 11.55 2.36 2.38
C PRO A 351 12.23 1.80 3.63
N ARG A 352 13.58 1.87 3.72
CA ARG A 352 14.30 1.44 4.92
C ARG A 352 13.92 2.26 6.15
N ARG A 353 13.76 3.58 6.05
CA ARG A 353 13.33 4.46 7.16
C ARG A 353 11.93 4.13 7.66
N VAL A 354 11.03 3.66 6.79
CA VAL A 354 9.71 3.17 7.22
C VAL A 354 9.87 2.05 8.23
N PHE A 355 10.78 1.10 7.99
CA PHE A 355 10.99 -0.05 8.88
C PHE A 355 12.13 0.11 9.90
N HIS A 356 12.90 1.21 9.86
CA HIS A 356 14.05 1.38 10.72
C HIS A 356 14.23 2.83 11.19
N ALA A 357 14.10 3.03 12.51
CA ALA A 357 14.27 4.32 13.17
C ALA A 357 15.74 4.75 13.33
N GLY A 358 16.71 3.98 12.83
CA GLY A 358 18.15 4.20 13.03
C GLY A 358 18.90 4.74 11.80
N GLY A 359 19.60 5.86 12.01
CA GLY A 359 20.56 6.46 11.06
C GLY A 359 20.17 7.87 10.65
#